data_AF-A0A090T2G4-F1
#
_entry.id   AF-A0A090T2G4-F1
#
_cell.length_a   1.000
_cell.length_b   1.000
_cell.length_c   1.000
_cell.angle_alpha   90.00
_cell.angle_beta   90.00
_cell.angle_gamma   90.00
#
_symmetry.space_group_name_H-M   'P 1'
#
loop_
_entity.id
_entity.type
_entity.pdbx_description
1 polymer ?
#
loop_
_entity_poly.entity_id
_entity_poly.type
_entity_poly.pdbx_seq_one_letter_code
_entity_poly.pdbx_strand_id
1 'polypeptide(L)'
;MIEHFGRKCQGYFTDEETGEREHCDYRFRAKYCSECGADNDIAARICHECDATLVDPDKKLKEALNLKDALVFECVDMNLQVHKDDKGKSSLRVNYIGENDAQVSEFWSLSTKKQKQTFLSKFVRPHLADKHREFDATSPTKVVNNQHRFRLPAFVIARKSGRFWKMRDKVFDDELN
;
A
#
# COMPACT_ATOMS: atom_id res chain seq x y z
N MET A 1 25.08 -8.85 18.70
CA MET A 1 24.31 -9.75 17.83
C MET A 1 24.15 -9.03 16.51
N ILE A 2 24.74 -9.53 15.44
CA ILE A 2 24.79 -8.80 14.15
C ILE A 2 23.63 -9.31 13.30
N GLU A 3 22.45 -8.73 13.49
CA GLU A 3 21.28 -9.02 12.68
C GLU A 3 21.45 -8.37 11.30
N HIS A 4 22.03 -9.11 10.36
CA HIS A 4 22.00 -8.77 8.94
C HIS A 4 20.64 -9.19 8.35
N PHE A 5 19.57 -8.45 8.67
CA PHE A 5 18.35 -8.53 7.85
C PHE A 5 18.65 -7.90 6.50
N GLY A 6 19.02 -8.72 5.52
CA GLY A 6 19.18 -8.27 4.15
C GLY A 6 17.92 -7.54 3.69
N ARG A 7 18.06 -6.31 3.21
CA ARG A 7 16.93 -5.46 2.78
C ARG A 7 16.46 -5.81 1.36
N LYS A 8 17.36 -6.38 0.56
CA LYS A 8 17.14 -6.79 -0.83
C LYS A 8 17.72 -8.18 -1.06
N CYS A 9 17.04 -8.94 -1.91
CA CYS A 9 17.51 -10.19 -2.47
C CYS A 9 18.88 -10.00 -3.14
N GLN A 10 19.85 -10.85 -2.80
CA GLN A 10 21.19 -10.85 -3.43
C GLN A 10 21.31 -11.87 -4.56
N GLY A 11 20.23 -12.61 -4.86
CA GLY A 11 20.18 -13.54 -5.98
C GLY A 11 20.34 -12.81 -7.32
N TYR A 12 20.80 -13.54 -8.31
CA TYR A 12 20.85 -13.10 -9.69
C TYR A 12 20.62 -14.28 -10.61
N PHE A 13 20.09 -14.01 -11.79
CA PHE A 13 19.97 -14.93 -12.90
C PHE A 13 21.07 -14.57 -13.90
N THR A 14 21.55 -15.56 -14.64
CA THR A 14 22.50 -15.32 -15.74
C THR A 14 21.76 -15.63 -17.02
N ASP A 15 21.67 -14.66 -17.91
CA ASP A 15 21.11 -14.87 -19.23
C ASP A 15 22.02 -15.85 -19.99
N GLU A 16 21.44 -16.94 -20.52
CA GLU A 16 22.21 -18.00 -21.17
C GLU A 16 22.74 -17.58 -22.55
N GLU A 17 22.17 -16.56 -23.19
CA GLU A 17 22.59 -16.07 -24.50
C GLU A 17 23.61 -14.92 -24.41
N THR A 18 23.45 -13.98 -23.48
CA THR A 18 24.32 -12.80 -23.34
C THR A 18 25.37 -12.94 -22.24
N GLY A 19 25.17 -13.87 -21.29
CA GLY A 19 26.01 -14.00 -20.10
C GLY A 19 25.83 -12.87 -19.09
N GLU A 20 24.86 -11.98 -19.30
CA GLU A 20 24.60 -10.85 -18.40
C GLU A 20 23.92 -11.33 -17.11
N ARG A 21 24.27 -10.67 -16.00
CA ARG A 21 23.67 -10.98 -14.68
C ARG A 21 22.49 -10.06 -14.42
N GLU A 22 21.31 -10.64 -14.35
CA GLU A 22 20.10 -9.96 -13.91
C GLU A 22 19.90 -10.16 -12.41
N HIS A 23 20.09 -9.09 -11.63
CA HIS A 23 19.91 -9.16 -10.19
C HIS A 23 18.43 -9.20 -9.79
N CYS A 24 18.11 -10.09 -8.84
CA CYS A 24 16.81 -10.17 -8.19
C CYS A 24 16.43 -8.82 -7.57
N ASP A 25 15.33 -8.21 -8.02
CA ASP A 25 14.91 -6.90 -7.51
C ASP A 25 14.05 -6.97 -6.23
N TYR A 26 13.80 -8.16 -5.71
CA TYR A 26 12.94 -8.35 -4.55
C TYR A 26 13.48 -7.67 -3.29
N ARG A 27 12.64 -6.87 -2.62
CA ARG A 27 12.96 -6.17 -1.36
C ARG A 27 12.19 -6.78 -0.19
N PHE A 28 12.93 -7.21 0.83
CA PHE A 28 12.38 -7.73 2.08
C PHE A 28 11.85 -6.60 2.97
N ARG A 29 12.51 -5.43 2.92
CA ARG A 29 12.07 -4.19 3.58
C ARG A 29 12.00 -3.10 2.52
N ALA A 30 10.87 -2.43 2.44
CA ALA A 30 10.65 -1.39 1.45
C ALA A 30 9.67 -0.36 1.95
N LYS A 31 9.77 0.86 1.41
CA LYS A 31 8.74 1.89 1.58
C LYS A 31 8.03 2.20 0.28
N TYR A 32 6.75 2.50 0.38
CA TYR A 32 5.90 2.63 -0.79
C TYR A 32 5.70 4.10 -1.16
N CYS A 33 5.91 4.42 -2.43
CA CYS A 33 5.71 5.78 -2.92
C CYS A 33 4.23 6.15 -2.86
N SER A 34 3.88 7.29 -2.23
CA SER A 34 2.50 7.79 -2.16
C SER A 34 1.91 8.17 -3.53
N GLU A 35 2.78 8.43 -4.50
CA GLU A 35 2.41 8.88 -5.84
C GLU A 35 2.18 7.72 -6.81
N CYS A 36 3.15 6.80 -6.95
CA CYS A 36 3.07 5.68 -7.91
C CYS A 36 2.94 4.28 -7.27
N GLY A 37 3.08 4.17 -5.94
CA GLY A 37 3.01 2.90 -5.22
C GLY A 37 4.20 1.95 -5.42
N ALA A 38 5.26 2.41 -6.08
CA ALA A 38 6.50 1.63 -6.22
C ALA A 38 7.12 1.36 -4.85
N ASP A 39 7.64 0.15 -4.67
CA ASP A 39 8.44 -0.22 -3.52
C ASP A 39 9.86 0.35 -3.70
N ASN A 40 10.35 1.01 -2.66
CA ASN A 40 11.65 1.64 -2.68
C ASN A 40 12.48 1.12 -1.51
N ASP A 41 13.80 1.18 -1.62
CA ASP A 41 14.66 0.93 -0.47
C ASP A 41 14.22 1.81 0.71
N ILE A 42 14.18 1.25 1.91
CA ILE A 42 13.72 1.95 3.12
C ILE A 42 14.51 3.26 3.36
N ALA A 43 15.78 3.33 2.95
CA ALA A 43 16.62 4.52 3.05
C ALA A 43 16.52 5.48 1.84
N ALA A 44 15.83 5.10 0.76
CA ALA A 44 15.71 5.93 -0.45
C ALA A 44 15.02 7.26 -0.15
N ARG A 45 15.55 8.38 -0.64
CA ARG A 45 14.89 9.70 -0.46
C ARG A 45 14.01 10.09 -1.64
N ILE A 46 14.21 9.45 -2.78
CA ILE A 46 13.56 9.72 -4.06
C ILE A 46 13.04 8.39 -4.60
N CYS A 47 11.83 8.41 -5.15
CA CYS A 47 11.24 7.26 -5.81
C CYS A 47 12.03 6.93 -7.08
N HIS A 48 12.44 5.67 -7.23
CA HIS A 48 13.19 5.23 -8.41
C HIS A 48 12.35 5.19 -9.70
N GLU A 49 11.02 5.22 -9.60
CA GLU A 49 10.11 5.10 -10.75
C GLU A 49 9.50 6.45 -11.19
N CYS A 50 9.32 7.41 -10.27
CA CYS A 50 8.63 8.68 -10.57
C CYS A 50 9.29 9.94 -9.99
N ASP A 51 10.49 9.82 -9.42
CA ASP A 51 11.27 10.92 -8.83
C ASP A 51 10.59 11.69 -7.67
N ALA A 52 9.44 11.21 -7.19
CA ALA A 52 8.76 11.79 -6.05
C ALA A 52 9.60 11.67 -4.77
N THR A 53 9.59 12.70 -3.93
CA THR A 53 10.25 12.66 -2.62
C THR A 53 9.56 11.65 -1.71
N LEU A 54 10.35 10.76 -1.13
CA LEU A 54 9.89 9.75 -0.18
C LEU A 54 10.08 10.25 1.25
N VAL A 55 9.02 10.12 2.05
CA VAL A 55 9.05 10.45 3.48
C VAL A 55 9.22 9.17 4.28
N ASP A 56 10.09 9.22 5.27
CA ASP A 56 10.31 8.15 6.22
C ASP A 56 9.04 7.83 7.03
N PRO A 57 8.69 6.55 7.24
CA PRO A 57 7.47 6.14 7.91
C PRO A 57 7.36 6.62 9.37
N ASP A 58 8.46 6.58 10.15
CA ASP A 58 8.48 7.12 11.52
C ASP A 58 8.21 8.62 11.52
N LYS A 59 8.81 9.33 10.55
CA LYS A 59 8.54 10.75 10.35
C LYS A 59 7.08 10.99 9.96
N LYS A 60 6.49 10.22 9.05
CA LYS A 60 5.07 10.33 8.66
C LYS A 60 4.14 10.16 9.86
N LEU A 61 4.41 9.17 10.73
CA LEU A 61 3.63 8.90 11.94
C LEU A 61 3.76 10.05 12.94
N LYS A 62 4.99 10.49 13.23
CA LYS A 62 5.24 11.61 14.13
C LYS A 62 4.56 12.89 13.65
N GLU A 63 4.65 13.21 12.35
CA GLU A 63 3.96 14.36 11.77
C GLU A 63 2.44 14.23 11.85
N ALA A 64 1.89 13.02 11.65
CA ALA A 64 0.46 12.77 11.80
C ALA A 64 -0.04 12.98 13.23
N LEU A 65 0.65 12.43 14.22
CA LEU A 65 0.28 12.51 15.63
C LEU A 65 0.29 13.95 16.18
N ASN A 66 1.09 14.84 15.57
CA ASN A 66 1.13 16.25 15.93
C ASN A 66 -0.05 17.08 15.35
N LEU A 67 -0.84 16.53 14.43
CA LEU A 67 -1.98 17.21 13.84
C LEU A 67 -3.25 16.95 14.64
N LYS A 68 -3.94 18.03 15.03
CA LYS A 68 -5.23 17.94 15.75
C LYS A 68 -6.36 17.33 14.92
N ASP A 69 -6.24 17.37 13.60
CA ASP A 69 -7.24 16.87 12.65
C ASP A 69 -6.85 15.54 11.99
N ALA A 70 -5.84 14.85 12.53
CA ALA A 70 -5.46 13.51 12.09
C ALA A 70 -6.08 12.43 13.00
N LEU A 71 -6.39 11.30 12.38
CA LEU A 71 -6.72 10.05 13.05
C LEU A 71 -5.62 9.05 12.67
N VAL A 72 -4.90 8.55 13.67
CA VAL A 72 -3.85 7.55 13.52
C VAL A 72 -4.20 6.38 14.40
N PHE A 73 -4.24 5.18 13.85
CA PHE A 73 -4.48 3.95 14.61
C PHE A 73 -3.73 2.77 14.01
N GLU A 74 -3.39 1.82 14.86
CA GLU A 74 -2.90 0.50 14.46
C GLU A 74 -4.04 -0.30 13.82
N CYS A 75 -3.82 -0.83 12.63
CA CYS A 75 -4.83 -1.59 11.91
C CYS A 75 -4.79 -3.04 12.41
N VAL A 76 -5.89 -3.51 13.01
CA VAL A 76 -6.02 -4.90 13.49
C VAL A 76 -6.80 -5.77 12.51
N ASP A 77 -7.65 -5.16 11.67
CA ASP A 77 -8.41 -5.89 10.65
C ASP A 77 -8.65 -5.02 9.39
N MET A 78 -8.82 -5.69 8.26
CA MET A 78 -9.12 -5.06 6.96
C MET A 78 -10.18 -5.87 6.22
N ASN A 79 -11.30 -5.23 5.88
CA ASN A 79 -12.41 -5.86 5.17
C ASN A 79 -12.71 -5.17 3.82
N LEU A 80 -12.86 -5.96 2.76
CA LEU A 80 -13.20 -5.49 1.42
C LEU A 80 -14.65 -5.85 1.09
N GLN A 81 -15.42 -4.87 0.59
CA GLN A 81 -16.82 -5.07 0.22
C GLN A 81 -17.13 -4.40 -1.11
N VAL A 82 -18.06 -5.01 -1.85
CA VAL A 82 -18.67 -4.32 -3.00
C VAL A 82 -19.70 -3.34 -2.47
N HIS A 83 -19.44 -2.06 -2.69
CA HIS A 83 -20.38 -0.99 -2.37
C HIS A 83 -21.14 -0.57 -3.63
N LYS A 84 -22.45 -0.38 -3.53
CA LYS A 84 -23.27 0.19 -4.60
C LYS A 84 -23.77 1.55 -4.14
N ASP A 85 -23.45 2.56 -4.92
CA ASP A 85 -24.04 3.89 -4.73
C ASP A 85 -25.54 3.89 -5.06
N ASP A 86 -26.25 4.93 -4.63
CA ASP A 86 -27.69 5.13 -4.89
C ASP A 86 -28.04 5.05 -6.39
N LYS A 87 -27.10 5.42 -7.25
CA LYS A 87 -27.22 5.32 -8.73
C LYS A 87 -26.90 3.92 -9.29
N GLY A 88 -26.74 2.91 -8.45
CA GLY A 88 -26.42 1.53 -8.83
C GLY A 88 -24.96 1.28 -9.26
N LYS A 89 -24.11 2.31 -9.20
CA LYS A 89 -22.70 2.20 -9.60
C LYS A 89 -21.92 1.41 -8.55
N SER A 90 -21.23 0.35 -8.97
CA SER A 90 -20.42 -0.48 -8.09
C SER A 90 -19.02 0.13 -7.87
N SER A 91 -18.62 0.22 -6.61
CA SER A 91 -17.28 0.59 -6.14
C SER A 91 -16.77 -0.46 -5.15
N LEU A 92 -15.46 -0.49 -4.94
CA LEU A 92 -14.86 -1.27 -3.88
C LEU A 92 -14.74 -0.39 -2.64
N ARG A 93 -15.27 -0.84 -1.51
CA ARG A 93 -15.04 -0.27 -0.19
C ARG A 93 -13.98 -1.10 0.52
N VAL A 94 -12.94 -0.44 1.01
CA VAL A 94 -11.92 -1.03 1.89
C VAL A 94 -12.11 -0.40 3.26
N ASN A 95 -12.44 -1.20 4.27
CA ASN A 95 -12.57 -0.76 5.64
C ASN A 95 -11.36 -1.21 6.44
N TYR A 96 -10.68 -0.27 7.07
CA TYR A 96 -9.59 -0.52 8.01
C TYR A 96 -10.13 -0.32 9.42
N ILE A 97 -9.86 -1.28 10.28
CA ILE A 97 -10.38 -1.35 11.64
C ILE A 97 -9.18 -1.40 12.58
N GLY A 98 -9.19 -0.53 13.58
CA GLY A 98 -8.27 -0.53 14.70
C GLY A 98 -8.98 -0.87 16.00
N GLU A 99 -8.24 -0.76 17.10
CA GLU A 99 -8.81 -0.88 18.44
C GLU A 99 -9.75 0.29 18.79
N ASN A 100 -10.56 0.12 19.84
CA ASN A 100 -11.45 1.16 20.38
C ASN A 100 -12.40 1.77 19.33
N ASP A 101 -12.98 0.92 18.48
CA ASP A 101 -13.92 1.31 17.41
C ASP A 101 -13.34 2.28 16.36
N ALA A 102 -12.01 2.47 16.34
CA ALA A 102 -11.35 3.26 15.31
C ALA A 102 -11.53 2.58 13.95
N GLN A 103 -12.13 3.28 12.99
CA GLN A 103 -12.27 2.76 11.64
C GLN A 103 -12.24 3.86 10.59
N VAL A 104 -11.74 3.49 9.42
CA VAL A 104 -11.75 4.36 8.25
C VAL A 104 -12.04 3.55 7.01
N SER A 105 -12.95 4.07 6.18
CA SER A 105 -13.28 3.47 4.89
C SER A 105 -12.69 4.27 3.75
N GLU A 106 -12.12 3.56 2.78
CA GLU A 106 -11.67 4.10 1.50
C GLU A 106 -12.51 3.51 0.36
N PHE A 107 -12.87 4.33 -0.62
CA PHE A 107 -13.73 3.94 -1.73
C PHE A 107 -12.98 4.05 -3.06
N TRP A 108 -12.98 2.96 -3.83
CA TRP A 108 -12.34 2.85 -5.12
C TRP A 108 -13.40 2.64 -6.21
N SER A 109 -13.61 3.66 -7.03
CA SER A 109 -14.42 3.53 -8.25
C SER A 109 -13.58 2.87 -9.33
N LEU A 110 -13.91 1.67 -9.81
CA LEU A 110 -13.10 0.94 -10.80
C LEU A 110 -13.69 0.99 -12.21
N SER A 111 -14.20 2.15 -12.61
CA SER A 111 -14.96 2.29 -13.87
C SER A 111 -14.08 2.71 -15.04
N THR A 112 -13.20 3.71 -14.85
CA THR A 112 -12.36 4.25 -15.94
C THR A 112 -10.95 3.66 -15.91
N LYS A 113 -10.25 3.69 -17.06
CA LYS A 113 -8.86 3.22 -17.17
C LYS A 113 -7.94 3.88 -16.14
N LYS A 114 -8.04 5.22 -15.99
CA LYS A 114 -7.25 5.98 -15.01
C LYS A 114 -7.52 5.50 -13.58
N GLN A 115 -8.79 5.31 -13.22
CA GLN A 115 -9.14 4.82 -11.89
C GLN A 115 -8.59 3.43 -11.61
N LYS A 116 -8.68 2.52 -12.58
CA LYS A 116 -8.12 1.16 -12.49
C LYS A 116 -6.61 1.20 -12.29
N GLN A 117 -5.89 2.01 -13.06
CA GLN A 117 -4.45 2.20 -12.90
C GLN A 117 -4.10 2.75 -11.52
N THR A 118 -4.81 3.79 -11.05
CA THR A 118 -4.59 4.35 -9.72
C THR A 118 -4.85 3.31 -8.62
N PHE A 119 -5.85 2.46 -8.76
CA PHE A 119 -6.11 1.36 -7.83
C PHE A 119 -4.98 0.32 -7.83
N LEU A 120 -4.52 -0.13 -9.00
CA LEU A 120 -3.42 -1.07 -9.10
C LEU A 120 -2.15 -0.50 -8.47
N SER A 121 -1.81 0.74 -8.79
CA SER A 121 -0.63 1.43 -8.25
C SER A 121 -0.75 1.69 -6.74
N LYS A 122 -1.81 2.34 -6.28
CA LYS A 122 -1.89 2.87 -4.89
C LYS A 122 -2.50 1.90 -3.88
N PHE A 123 -3.25 0.90 -4.33
CA PHE A 123 -3.82 -0.13 -3.44
C PHE A 123 -3.11 -1.47 -3.65
N VAL A 124 -3.11 -2.02 -4.86
CA VAL A 124 -2.63 -3.40 -5.07
C VAL A 124 -1.14 -3.53 -4.79
N ARG A 125 -0.27 -2.72 -5.39
CA ARG A 125 1.19 -2.81 -5.18
C ARG A 125 1.59 -2.84 -3.69
N PRO A 126 1.13 -1.91 -2.83
CA PRO A 126 1.50 -1.93 -1.42
C PRO A 126 0.82 -3.05 -0.61
N HIS A 127 -0.42 -3.41 -0.92
CA HIS A 127 -1.16 -4.41 -0.14
C HIS A 127 -0.89 -5.86 -0.57
N LEU A 128 -0.35 -6.11 -1.76
CA LEU A 128 -0.14 -7.48 -2.24
C LEU A 128 0.93 -8.19 -1.38
N ALA A 129 0.52 -9.27 -0.70
CA ALA A 129 1.42 -10.02 0.17
C ALA A 129 2.47 -10.80 -0.62
N ASP A 130 2.04 -11.47 -1.69
CA ASP A 130 2.91 -12.21 -2.60
C ASP A 130 3.17 -11.41 -3.88
N LYS A 131 4.33 -10.74 -3.92
CA LYS A 131 4.75 -9.91 -5.06
C LYS A 131 5.12 -10.74 -6.29
N HIS A 132 5.41 -12.04 -6.15
CA HIS A 132 5.76 -12.90 -7.28
C HIS A 132 4.57 -13.25 -8.16
N ARG A 133 3.37 -13.27 -7.57
CA ARG A 133 2.13 -13.50 -8.31
C ARG A 133 1.43 -12.17 -8.51
N GLU A 134 1.43 -11.67 -9.74
CA GLU A 134 0.74 -10.43 -10.06
C GLU A 134 -0.77 -10.49 -9.76
N PHE A 135 -1.37 -9.31 -9.59
CA PHE A 135 -2.80 -9.14 -9.44
C PHE A 135 -3.25 -7.93 -10.27
N ASP A 136 -3.89 -8.19 -11.40
CA ASP A 136 -4.35 -7.18 -12.37
C ASP A 136 -5.88 -6.98 -12.35
N ALA A 137 -6.61 -7.75 -11.53
CA ALA A 137 -8.06 -7.73 -11.57
C ALA A 137 -8.63 -6.40 -11.02
N THR A 138 -9.37 -5.69 -11.87
CA THR A 138 -9.92 -4.37 -11.54
C THR A 138 -11.46 -4.37 -11.44
N SER A 139 -12.07 -5.49 -11.04
CA SER A 139 -13.51 -5.56 -10.77
C SER A 139 -13.72 -5.65 -9.26
N PRO A 140 -14.61 -4.84 -8.65
CA PRO A 140 -14.85 -4.87 -7.20
C PRO A 140 -15.10 -6.29 -6.67
N THR A 141 -15.92 -7.09 -7.35
CA THR A 141 -16.22 -8.47 -6.95
C THR A 141 -14.98 -9.37 -7.02
N LYS A 142 -14.16 -9.25 -8.06
CA LYS A 142 -12.93 -10.04 -8.18
C LYS A 142 -11.93 -9.68 -7.08
N VAL A 143 -11.84 -8.40 -6.75
CA VAL A 143 -10.98 -7.89 -5.67
C VAL A 143 -11.42 -8.43 -4.32
N VAL A 144 -12.71 -8.35 -3.99
CA VAL A 144 -13.27 -8.91 -2.74
C VAL A 144 -13.02 -10.42 -2.63
N ASN A 145 -13.26 -11.18 -3.70
CA ASN A 145 -13.04 -12.64 -3.71
C ASN A 145 -11.56 -13.02 -3.50
N ASN A 146 -10.63 -12.09 -3.73
CA ASN A 146 -9.20 -12.29 -3.54
C ASN A 146 -8.67 -11.50 -2.33
N GLN A 147 -9.52 -11.12 -1.38
CA GLN A 147 -9.11 -10.37 -0.19
C GLN A 147 -7.92 -11.01 0.54
N HIS A 148 -7.89 -12.34 0.63
CA HIS A 148 -6.82 -13.12 1.28
C HIS A 148 -5.41 -12.88 0.70
N ARG A 149 -5.30 -12.31 -0.51
CA ARG A 149 -4.01 -11.97 -1.14
C ARG A 149 -3.46 -10.62 -0.67
N PHE A 150 -4.28 -9.82 0.00
CA PHE A 150 -3.92 -8.49 0.47
C PHE A 150 -3.60 -8.53 1.96
N ARG A 151 -2.42 -8.04 2.32
CA ARG A 151 -2.04 -7.79 3.71
C ARG A 151 -2.64 -6.46 4.16
N LEU A 152 -2.90 -6.36 5.46
CA LEU A 152 -3.27 -5.10 6.09
C LEU A 152 -2.02 -4.23 6.32
N PRO A 153 -2.16 -2.89 6.35
CA PRO A 153 -1.11 -2.00 6.85
C PRO A 153 -0.93 -2.17 8.36
N ALA A 154 0.23 -1.79 8.91
CA ALA A 154 0.45 -1.72 10.35
C ALA A 154 -0.27 -0.51 10.95
N PHE A 155 -0.14 0.67 10.33
CA PHE A 155 -0.82 1.89 10.75
C PHE A 155 -1.61 2.52 9.62
N VAL A 156 -2.77 3.08 9.96
CA VAL A 156 -3.58 3.90 9.07
C VAL A 156 -3.54 5.34 9.53
N ILE A 157 -3.32 6.25 8.58
CA ILE A 157 -3.35 7.69 8.82
C ILE A 157 -4.47 8.29 7.98
N ALA A 158 -5.46 8.87 8.66
CA ALA A 158 -6.55 9.60 8.04
C ALA A 158 -6.58 11.05 8.52
N ARG A 159 -7.24 11.90 7.74
CA ARG A 159 -7.42 13.31 8.04
C ARG A 159 -8.90 13.68 8.02
N LYS A 160 -9.31 14.57 8.91
CA LYS A 160 -10.68 15.06 8.94
C LYS A 160 -10.96 15.91 7.68
N SER A 161 -12.00 15.56 6.95
CA SER A 161 -12.50 16.27 5.78
C SER A 161 -13.99 16.54 5.98
N GLY A 162 -14.31 17.72 6.50
CA GLY A 162 -15.66 18.05 6.94
C GLY A 162 -16.12 17.13 8.08
N ARG A 163 -17.15 16.33 7.82
CA ARG A 163 -17.72 15.36 8.78
C ARG A 163 -17.12 13.96 8.66
N PHE A 164 -16.27 13.72 7.66
CA PHE A 164 -15.78 12.39 7.33
C PHE A 164 -14.26 12.29 7.51
N TRP A 165 -13.77 11.09 7.75
CA TRP A 165 -12.34 10.79 7.71
C TRP A 165 -11.95 10.42 6.27
N LYS A 166 -10.92 11.07 5.75
CA LYS A 166 -10.34 10.77 4.44
C LYS A 166 -9.00 10.09 4.63
N MET A 167 -8.80 8.95 3.96
CA MET A 167 -7.52 8.26 3.93
C MET A 167 -6.42 9.20 3.44
N ARG A 168 -5.32 9.27 4.19
CA ARG A 168 -4.14 10.07 3.85
C ARG A 168 -2.95 9.20 3.47
N ASP A 169 -2.59 8.27 4.34
CA ASP A 169 -1.41 7.41 4.17
C ASP A 169 -1.60 6.09 4.92
N LYS A 170 -0.75 5.11 4.60
CA LYS A 170 -0.74 3.77 5.20
C LYS A 170 0.72 3.41 5.41
N VAL A 171 1.03 2.87 6.57
CA VAL A 171 2.37 2.40 6.91
C VAL A 171 2.28 0.89 7.10
N PHE A 172 3.14 0.15 6.43
CA PHE A 172 3.19 -1.31 6.49
C PHE A 172 4.29 -1.79 7.44
N ASP A 173 4.19 -3.04 7.90
CA ASP A 173 5.15 -3.63 8.84
C ASP A 173 6.59 -3.64 8.28
N ASP A 174 6.76 -3.94 6.99
CA ASP A 174 8.05 -3.91 6.29
C ASP A 174 8.65 -2.52 6.10
N GLU A 175 7.89 -1.47 6.43
CA GLU A 175 8.37 -0.08 6.49
C GLU A 175 8.93 0.28 7.87
N LEU A 176 8.59 -0.47 8.92
CA LEU A 176 9.01 -0.20 10.29
C LEU A 176 10.33 -0.94 10.60
N ASN A 177 11.14 -0.38 11.51
CA ASN A 177 12.49 -0.87 11.80
C ASN A 177 12.54 -2.01 12.81
#